data_AF-A0A1Q5L8A5-F1
#
_entry.id   AF-A0A1Q5L8A5-F1
#
_cell.length_a   1.000
_cell.length_b   1.000
_cell.length_c   1.000
_cell.angle_alpha   90.00
_cell.angle_beta   90.00
_cell.angle_gamma   90.00
#
_symmetry.space_group_name_H-M   'P 1'
#
loop_
_entity.id
_entity.type
_entity.pdbx_description
1 polymer ?
#
loop_
_entity_poly.entity_id
_entity_poly.type
_entity_poly.pdbx_seq_one_letter_code
_entity_poly.pdbx_strand_id
1 'polypeptide(L)'
;MSRLRSVASSTAHGLAVDRRTVLAAAGAVSLSAGVGYALRPTDSRAATQSPATAGEAPVASSRRAPAGPLAPYTRGTTLSGVAVPRGGSTGYRRLGDGKGWPRVVRSELATPKSGRAERRTALAAFVQLTDLHLIDAQHPLRLEFLRSADVHAWRPQELLTVQGAVSLVERVNALRGAPVTGAPLHFAMTTGDNTDNNAMTELEWFLTVLSGGRITPNTGDPRRYEGVQNSGLGQYWQPDSALRDADKQRGFPQLDGFLAAAMREVRSPGLNLPWYSTVGNHDSLPLGCYGHGDPYLADFAVGGRKLMTLPAAEARKLQEAIKNATDPLGVRFRDLLEAHARDLRPVTPDERRAPYTAAEYVKAHLDPAYTGMGPAGHGYSTANLDAGTQYYSFRIADDVIGVSLDTTDPGGHYEGSVGAAQLRWLDRTLRENADSHAVVFSHHTSQTMDNGRPDPARPNERRYRGADVLAVLGRHRNTLAWINGHIHRNEITPHTGADGHAFWEISTASHVDFPQLARVVELTDNKDGTLSVFTTMVESAAPHRTDFTDLSQTGLAALYRELSFNAPGARTDLAGGTRDRNTELVLKKG
;
A
#
# COMPACT_ATOMS: atom_id res chain seq x y z
N MET A 1 38.59 0.29 -71.81
CA MET A 1 38.18 -1.12 -71.64
C MET A 1 39.32 -1.86 -70.96
N SER A 2 39.19 -2.10 -69.66
CA SER A 2 40.27 -2.55 -68.77
C SER A 2 40.19 -4.07 -68.56
N ARG A 3 41.34 -4.74 -68.59
CA ARG A 3 41.48 -6.21 -68.62
C ARG A 3 41.47 -6.83 -67.22
N LEU A 4 40.58 -7.82 -67.08
CA LEU A 4 40.75 -9.17 -66.53
C LEU A 4 41.22 -9.39 -65.07
N ARG A 5 40.24 -9.81 -64.25
CA ARG A 5 40.14 -10.96 -63.30
C ARG A 5 41.45 -11.59 -62.76
N SER A 6 41.54 -11.83 -61.45
CA SER A 6 41.08 -13.08 -60.77
C SER A 6 41.73 -13.34 -59.37
N VAL A 7 40.99 -14.09 -58.53
CA VAL A 7 41.35 -14.99 -57.39
C VAL A 7 41.76 -14.46 -55.99
N ALA A 8 40.85 -14.76 -55.04
CA ALA A 8 40.95 -15.27 -53.64
C ALA A 8 41.80 -14.62 -52.52
N SER A 9 41.05 -14.25 -51.47
CA SER A 9 41.25 -14.42 -50.01
C SER A 9 42.67 -14.42 -49.41
N SER A 10 42.96 -13.37 -48.64
CA SER A 10 43.54 -13.46 -47.29
C SER A 10 43.36 -12.09 -46.61
N THR A 11 42.95 -12.06 -45.34
CA THR A 11 43.42 -11.02 -44.39
C THR A 11 43.11 -11.45 -42.96
N ALA A 12 44.18 -11.63 -42.20
CA ALA A 12 44.20 -11.78 -40.76
C ALA A 12 44.39 -10.42 -40.06
N HIS A 13 43.81 -10.34 -38.86
CA HIS A 13 44.25 -9.68 -37.63
C HIS A 13 44.66 -8.19 -37.57
N GLY A 14 43.97 -7.49 -36.65
CA GLY A 14 44.54 -6.54 -35.68
C GLY A 14 43.73 -6.62 -34.37
N LEU A 15 44.26 -7.22 -33.30
CA LEU A 15 44.95 -6.60 -32.13
C LEU A 15 43.96 -5.94 -31.13
N ALA A 16 44.05 -6.08 -29.81
CA ALA A 16 44.78 -6.93 -28.88
C ALA A 16 44.26 -6.57 -27.46
N VAL A 17 44.09 -7.54 -26.56
CA VAL A 17 43.88 -7.28 -25.12
C VAL A 17 44.67 -8.30 -24.29
N ASP A 18 45.49 -7.71 -23.41
CA ASP A 18 45.93 -8.19 -22.08
C ASP A 18 47.09 -9.21 -21.97
N ARG A 19 48.09 -8.84 -21.14
CA ARG A 19 48.47 -9.57 -19.91
C ARG A 19 49.74 -9.02 -19.24
N ARG A 20 49.61 -8.80 -17.91
CA ARG A 20 50.66 -8.87 -16.85
C ARG A 20 51.70 -7.74 -16.79
N THR A 21 51.66 -6.96 -15.71
CA THR A 21 52.74 -6.76 -14.71
C THR A 21 52.27 -5.75 -13.66
N VAL A 22 51.94 -6.19 -12.44
CA VAL A 22 51.83 -5.28 -11.28
C VAL A 22 52.32 -6.00 -10.04
N LEU A 23 53.51 -5.64 -9.57
CA LEU A 23 53.92 -5.78 -8.17
C LEU A 23 54.92 -4.69 -7.79
N ALA A 24 54.56 -3.97 -6.72
CA ALA A 24 55.37 -3.35 -5.67
C ALA A 24 56.37 -2.20 -5.97
N ALA A 25 56.07 -1.02 -5.41
CA ALA A 25 56.99 -0.27 -4.54
C ALA A 25 56.22 0.73 -3.65
N ALA A 26 56.59 0.77 -2.38
CA ALA A 26 55.99 1.52 -1.28
C ALA A 26 56.49 2.97 -1.18
N GLY A 27 55.74 3.84 -0.51
CA GLY A 27 56.30 5.06 0.10
C GLY A 27 55.31 6.19 0.41
N ALA A 28 55.22 6.50 1.71
CA ALA A 28 54.77 7.75 2.34
C ALA A 28 53.28 7.92 2.71
N VAL A 29 53.09 7.83 4.03
CA VAL A 29 51.95 8.18 4.87
C VAL A 29 51.59 9.66 4.76
N SER A 30 50.30 9.98 4.74
CA SER A 30 49.74 11.26 5.21
C SER A 30 48.37 10.98 5.82
N LEU A 31 48.34 10.89 7.15
CA LEU A 31 47.13 10.81 7.96
C LEU A 31 46.29 12.07 7.74
N SER A 32 45.07 11.91 7.20
CA SER A 32 44.00 12.89 7.32
C SER A 32 42.79 12.15 7.87
N ALA A 33 42.47 12.40 9.14
CA ALA A 33 41.29 11.89 9.81
C ALA A 33 40.03 12.42 9.10
N GLY A 34 39.35 11.55 8.35
CA GLY A 34 38.03 11.76 7.81
C GLY A 34 37.13 10.64 8.30
N VAL A 35 36.24 10.96 9.25
CA VAL A 35 35.30 10.05 9.89
C VAL A 35 34.42 9.38 8.83
N GLY A 36 34.71 8.13 8.50
CA GLY A 36 33.83 7.28 7.73
C GLY A 36 32.76 6.70 8.65
N TYR A 37 31.53 7.24 8.59
CA TYR A 37 30.37 6.53 9.12
C TYR A 37 30.03 5.41 8.14
N ALA A 38 30.42 4.19 8.51
CA ALA A 38 29.94 2.97 7.88
C ALA A 38 28.43 2.83 8.09
N LEU A 39 27.72 2.54 7.01
CA LEU A 39 26.32 2.13 6.97
C LEU A 39 26.11 0.94 7.92
N ARG A 40 25.42 1.16 9.04
CA ARG A 40 24.87 0.09 9.88
C ARG A 40 23.47 -0.29 9.36
N PRO A 41 23.06 -1.57 9.47
CA PRO A 41 21.66 -1.94 9.34
C PRO A 41 20.83 -1.12 10.31
N THR A 42 19.69 -0.59 9.87
CA THR A 42 18.73 0.03 10.78
C THR A 42 18.06 -1.05 11.64
N ASP A 43 18.03 -0.86 12.96
CA ASP A 43 17.57 -1.85 13.95
C ASP A 43 16.04 -2.07 13.93
N SER A 44 15.54 -2.64 12.84
CA SER A 44 14.28 -3.38 12.88
C SER A 44 14.54 -4.68 13.65
N ARG A 45 13.91 -4.83 14.82
CA ARG A 45 14.00 -6.08 15.58
C ARG A 45 12.99 -7.07 15.02
N ALA A 46 13.47 -7.96 14.15
CA ALA A 46 12.74 -9.19 13.84
C ALA A 46 12.45 -9.96 15.14
N ALA A 47 11.34 -10.68 15.15
CA ALA A 47 10.98 -11.54 16.27
C ALA A 47 11.83 -12.81 16.29
N THR A 48 13.07 -12.73 16.76
CA THR A 48 13.88 -13.93 17.05
C THR A 48 13.51 -14.53 18.41
N GLN A 49 13.62 -15.85 18.55
CA GLN A 49 13.41 -16.55 19.84
C GLN A 49 14.55 -16.34 20.84
N SER A 50 15.65 -15.69 20.44
CA SER A 50 16.81 -15.43 21.28
C SER A 50 16.96 -13.92 21.58
N PRO A 51 17.41 -13.54 22.80
CA PRO A 51 17.61 -12.14 23.17
C PRO A 51 18.76 -11.54 22.34
N ALA A 52 18.45 -10.58 21.48
CA ALA A 52 19.44 -9.80 20.77
C ALA A 52 20.16 -8.85 21.74
N THR A 53 21.48 -8.74 21.61
CA THR A 53 22.30 -7.75 22.32
C THR A 53 21.88 -6.34 21.93
N ALA A 54 21.78 -5.45 22.92
CA ALA A 54 21.39 -4.06 22.72
C ALA A 54 22.48 -3.28 21.98
N GLY A 55 22.41 -3.26 20.65
CA GLY A 55 23.05 -2.25 19.82
C GLY A 55 22.31 -0.91 19.95
N GLU A 56 23.07 0.19 19.87
CA GLU A 56 22.56 1.55 19.87
C GLU A 56 21.72 1.79 18.61
N ALA A 57 20.41 1.95 18.79
CA ALA A 57 19.43 2.04 17.72
C ALA A 57 19.64 3.30 16.86
N PRO A 58 19.85 3.19 15.54
CA PRO A 58 19.86 4.35 14.68
C PRO A 58 18.45 4.96 14.64
N VAL A 59 18.36 6.25 14.99
CA VAL A 59 17.13 7.04 14.89
C VAL A 59 16.80 7.25 13.41
N ALA A 60 15.52 7.11 13.03
CA ALA A 60 15.07 7.35 11.67
C ALA A 60 15.53 8.74 11.18
N SER A 61 16.25 8.77 10.05
CA SER A 61 16.75 10.01 9.45
C SER A 61 15.57 10.83 8.92
N SER A 62 15.12 11.79 9.71
CA SER A 62 14.01 12.67 9.36
C SER A 62 14.40 13.67 8.28
N ARG A 63 13.46 14.02 7.40
CA ARG A 63 13.66 15.11 6.43
C ARG A 63 13.79 16.43 7.18
N ARG A 64 14.78 17.25 6.82
CA ARG A 64 14.90 18.61 7.39
C ARG A 64 13.67 19.45 6.99
N ALA A 65 12.91 19.91 7.98
CA ALA A 65 11.79 20.83 7.75
C ALA A 65 12.30 22.19 7.20
N PRO A 66 11.51 22.91 6.38
CA PRO A 66 11.87 24.25 5.91
C PRO A 66 11.99 25.24 7.08
N ALA A 67 12.79 26.30 6.93
CA ALA A 67 13.02 27.29 7.98
C ALA A 67 11.87 28.32 8.13
N GLY A 68 11.58 28.76 9.37
CA GLY A 68 10.57 29.80 9.71
C GLY A 68 9.13 29.25 9.85
N PRO A 69 8.19 29.91 10.57
CA PRO A 69 6.96 29.23 10.96
C PRO A 69 6.05 29.04 9.76
N LEU A 70 5.89 27.77 9.38
CA LEU A 70 4.96 27.29 8.38
C LEU A 70 3.66 26.78 9.00
N ALA A 71 3.61 26.55 10.30
CA ALA A 71 2.52 25.87 10.96
C ALA A 71 1.75 26.79 11.93
N PRO A 72 0.42 26.58 12.07
CA PRO A 72 -0.38 25.62 11.31
C PRO A 72 -0.54 26.05 9.83
N TYR A 73 -0.53 25.08 8.90
CA TYR A 73 -0.90 25.32 7.49
C TYR A 73 -1.91 24.32 6.97
N THR A 74 -2.57 24.70 5.87
CA THR A 74 -3.62 23.88 5.24
C THR A 74 -3.27 23.43 3.83
N ARG A 75 -2.38 24.15 3.13
CA ARG A 75 -2.00 23.88 1.72
C ARG A 75 -1.55 22.43 1.53
N GLY A 76 -2.06 21.76 0.48
CA GLY A 76 -1.71 20.37 0.18
C GLY A 76 -2.44 19.35 1.06
N THR A 77 -3.35 19.78 1.93
CA THR A 77 -4.18 18.90 2.75
C THR A 77 -5.66 19.19 2.53
N THR A 78 -6.51 18.28 2.97
CA THR A 78 -7.97 18.44 2.94
C THR A 78 -8.48 19.58 3.83
N LEU A 79 -7.63 20.17 4.70
CA LEU A 79 -7.97 21.40 5.43
C LEU A 79 -8.15 22.60 4.48
N SER A 80 -7.47 22.60 3.32
CA SER A 80 -7.56 23.69 2.33
C SER A 80 -8.70 23.49 1.34
N GLY A 81 -8.95 22.24 0.91
CA GLY A 81 -9.91 21.92 -0.14
C GLY A 81 -9.89 20.42 -0.43
N VAL A 82 -10.97 19.93 -1.03
CA VAL A 82 -11.14 18.50 -1.39
C VAL A 82 -11.77 18.36 -2.76
N ALA A 83 -11.60 17.23 -3.44
CA ALA A 83 -12.32 16.95 -4.67
C ALA A 83 -13.82 16.72 -4.36
N VAL A 84 -14.71 17.43 -5.05
CA VAL A 84 -16.17 17.25 -4.94
C VAL A 84 -16.83 17.16 -6.32
N PRO A 85 -17.93 16.41 -6.44
CA PRO A 85 -18.73 16.42 -7.66
C PRO A 85 -19.25 17.82 -8.00
N ARG A 86 -19.32 18.08 -9.31
CA ARG A 86 -19.94 19.26 -9.92
C ARG A 86 -21.14 18.84 -10.77
N GLY A 87 -22.10 19.75 -10.92
CA GLY A 87 -23.31 19.52 -11.72
C GLY A 87 -24.43 18.86 -10.92
N GLY A 88 -25.33 18.15 -11.61
CA GLY A 88 -26.51 17.50 -11.03
C GLY A 88 -26.19 16.32 -10.10
N SER A 89 -27.21 15.62 -9.62
CA SER A 89 -27.10 14.48 -8.70
C SER A 89 -27.12 13.11 -9.38
N THR A 90 -27.30 13.05 -10.71
CA THR A 90 -27.47 11.81 -11.48
C THR A 90 -26.45 11.72 -12.62
N GLY A 91 -26.17 10.47 -13.05
CA GLY A 91 -25.24 10.18 -14.14
C GLY A 91 -23.77 10.40 -13.78
N TYR A 92 -22.91 10.34 -14.80
CA TYR A 92 -21.49 10.66 -14.68
C TYR A 92 -21.29 12.14 -14.31
N ARG A 93 -20.52 12.40 -13.27
CA ARG A 93 -20.27 13.74 -12.73
C ARG A 93 -18.80 14.06 -12.72
N ARG A 94 -18.49 15.27 -13.19
CA ARG A 94 -17.13 15.80 -13.16
C ARG A 94 -16.75 16.24 -11.75
N LEU A 95 -15.47 16.10 -11.39
CA LEU A 95 -14.95 16.56 -10.11
C LEU A 95 -14.40 18.00 -10.21
N GLY A 96 -14.27 18.68 -9.08
CA GLY A 96 -13.62 19.98 -8.96
C GLY A 96 -13.48 20.44 -7.50
N ASP A 97 -13.06 21.68 -7.30
CA ASP A 97 -12.65 22.16 -5.96
C ASP A 97 -13.77 22.35 -4.92
N GLY A 98 -13.76 21.55 -3.87
CA GLY A 98 -14.64 21.68 -2.71
C GLY A 98 -14.01 22.46 -1.56
N LYS A 99 -14.85 22.84 -0.60
CA LYS A 99 -14.39 23.42 0.67
C LYS A 99 -13.62 22.38 1.47
N GLY A 100 -12.55 22.82 2.14
CA GLY A 100 -11.79 21.96 3.05
C GLY A 100 -12.61 21.48 4.24
N TRP A 101 -12.18 20.37 4.83
CA TRP A 101 -12.77 19.80 6.03
C TRP A 101 -12.11 20.38 7.28
N PRO A 102 -12.86 21.04 8.18
CA PRO A 102 -12.28 21.60 9.40
C PRO A 102 -11.81 20.50 10.35
N ARG A 103 -10.88 20.85 11.24
CA ARG A 103 -10.43 19.93 12.29
C ARG A 103 -11.47 19.82 13.40
N VAL A 104 -11.75 18.60 13.84
CA VAL A 104 -12.61 18.29 14.99
C VAL A 104 -11.77 17.82 16.17
N VAL A 105 -11.98 18.38 17.36
CA VAL A 105 -11.36 17.89 18.60
C VAL A 105 -12.23 16.78 19.19
N ARG A 106 -11.62 15.62 19.46
CA ARG A 106 -12.24 14.45 20.09
C ARG A 106 -11.71 14.30 21.51
N SER A 107 -12.61 14.50 22.47
CA SER A 107 -12.33 14.56 23.91
C SER A 107 -12.87 13.36 24.69
N GLU A 108 -13.24 12.27 24.00
CA GLU A 108 -13.85 11.08 24.61
C GLU A 108 -12.92 10.39 25.61
N LEU A 109 -11.61 10.35 25.33
CA LEU A 109 -10.62 9.65 26.17
C LEU A 109 -9.92 10.58 27.17
N ALA A 110 -9.93 11.90 26.93
CA ALA A 110 -9.39 12.90 27.85
C ALA A 110 -9.92 14.31 27.54
N THR A 111 -10.00 15.16 28.57
CA THR A 111 -10.43 16.56 28.44
C THR A 111 -9.28 17.44 27.92
N PRO A 112 -9.44 18.12 26.77
CA PRO A 112 -8.45 19.07 26.29
C PRO A 112 -8.37 20.30 27.20
N LYS A 113 -7.17 20.73 27.56
CA LYS A 113 -6.95 21.94 28.37
C LYS A 113 -6.69 23.17 27.49
N SER A 114 -6.95 24.36 28.03
CA SER A 114 -6.68 25.63 27.37
C SER A 114 -5.17 25.90 27.24
N GLY A 115 -4.78 26.72 26.27
CA GLY A 115 -3.37 27.07 26.00
C GLY A 115 -2.48 25.91 25.51
N ARG A 116 -3.03 24.69 25.33
CA ARG A 116 -2.24 23.52 24.87
C ARG A 116 -1.63 23.72 23.48
N ALA A 117 -2.29 24.47 22.60
CA ALA A 117 -1.80 24.76 21.26
C ALA A 117 -0.49 25.57 21.29
N GLU A 118 -0.31 26.42 22.31
CA GLU A 118 0.87 27.27 22.48
C GLU A 118 2.03 26.56 23.19
N ARG A 119 1.73 25.48 23.93
CA ARG A 119 2.71 24.78 24.79
C ARG A 119 3.17 23.44 24.24
N ARG A 120 2.39 22.85 23.32
CA ARG A 120 2.65 21.48 22.84
C ARG A 120 4.00 21.35 22.14
N THR A 121 4.61 20.18 22.30
CA THR A 121 5.81 19.79 21.57
C THR A 121 5.52 18.54 20.74
N ALA A 122 5.94 18.54 19.47
CA ALA A 122 5.87 17.35 18.64
C ALA A 122 6.79 16.25 19.20
N LEU A 123 6.29 15.02 19.21
CA LEU A 123 7.03 13.80 19.55
C LEU A 123 7.39 13.04 18.28
N ALA A 124 6.43 12.90 17.37
CA ALA A 124 6.64 12.30 16.06
C ALA A 124 5.62 12.82 15.05
N ALA A 125 5.98 12.81 13.76
CA ALA A 125 5.03 13.01 12.68
C ALA A 125 5.38 12.12 11.48
N PHE A 126 4.37 11.51 10.86
CA PHE A 126 4.55 10.59 9.73
C PHE A 126 3.31 10.59 8.84
N VAL A 127 3.40 9.92 7.68
CA VAL A 127 2.28 9.74 6.76
C VAL A 127 1.86 8.28 6.73
N GLN A 128 0.57 8.00 6.82
CA GLN A 128 -0.01 6.68 6.56
C GLN A 128 -0.59 6.63 5.14
N LEU A 129 -0.21 5.60 4.41
CA LEU A 129 -0.81 5.12 3.17
C LEU A 129 -1.41 3.73 3.43
N THR A 130 -2.45 3.35 2.70
CA THR A 130 -3.07 2.03 2.88
C THR A 130 -3.87 1.65 1.64
N ASP A 131 -3.98 0.34 1.41
CA ASP A 131 -4.85 -0.24 0.40
C ASP A 131 -4.63 0.47 -0.95
N LEU A 132 -3.36 0.50 -1.36
CA LEU A 132 -2.94 1.09 -2.63
C LEU A 132 -3.51 0.29 -3.80
N HIS A 133 -3.57 -1.04 -3.64
CA HIS A 133 -3.92 -2.00 -4.69
C HIS A 133 -3.27 -1.60 -6.01
N LEU A 134 -1.96 -1.77 -6.14
CA LEU A 134 -1.34 -1.72 -7.46
C LEU A 134 -1.87 -2.94 -8.24
N ILE A 135 -2.72 -2.68 -9.24
CA ILE A 135 -3.52 -3.72 -9.90
C ILE A 135 -2.96 -4.01 -11.28
N ASP A 136 -2.61 -5.27 -11.55
CA ASP A 136 -2.53 -5.78 -12.91
C ASP A 136 -3.94 -6.08 -13.45
N ALA A 137 -4.54 -5.08 -14.11
CA ALA A 137 -5.89 -5.18 -14.65
C ALA A 137 -6.02 -6.21 -15.80
N GLN A 138 -4.92 -6.78 -16.26
CA GLN A 138 -4.89 -7.81 -17.30
C GLN A 138 -4.68 -9.22 -16.74
N HIS A 139 -4.45 -9.33 -15.44
CA HIS A 139 -4.10 -10.58 -14.79
C HIS A 139 -5.20 -11.65 -14.99
N PRO A 140 -4.87 -12.88 -15.43
CA PRO A 140 -5.81 -13.96 -15.71
C PRO A 140 -6.76 -14.31 -14.57
N LEU A 141 -6.26 -14.33 -13.32
CA LEU A 141 -7.06 -14.67 -12.14
C LEU A 141 -8.08 -13.61 -11.71
N ARG A 142 -8.02 -12.39 -12.25
CA ARG A 142 -8.92 -11.33 -11.82
C ARG A 142 -10.40 -11.74 -11.98
N LEU A 143 -11.21 -11.31 -11.03
CA LEU A 143 -12.61 -11.73 -10.88
C LEU A 143 -13.61 -10.76 -11.54
N GLU A 144 -13.21 -10.03 -12.58
CA GLU A 144 -14.08 -8.98 -13.16
C GLU A 144 -15.42 -9.53 -13.69
N PHE A 145 -15.47 -10.81 -14.06
CA PHE A 145 -16.67 -11.49 -14.53
C PHE A 145 -17.76 -11.59 -13.45
N LEU A 146 -17.40 -11.47 -12.17
CA LEU A 146 -18.35 -11.41 -11.07
C LEU A 146 -19.29 -10.21 -11.14
N ARG A 147 -18.93 -9.20 -11.94
CA ARG A 147 -19.76 -8.03 -12.22
C ARG A 147 -21.13 -8.35 -12.81
N SER A 148 -21.32 -9.53 -13.39
CA SER A 148 -22.65 -9.97 -13.85
C SER A 148 -23.64 -10.19 -12.70
N ALA A 149 -23.16 -10.49 -11.49
CA ALA A 149 -23.96 -10.65 -10.29
C ALA A 149 -23.94 -9.42 -9.37
N ASP A 150 -22.78 -8.76 -9.29
CA ASP A 150 -22.58 -7.61 -8.42
C ASP A 150 -21.73 -6.53 -9.09
N VAL A 151 -22.34 -5.37 -9.33
CA VAL A 151 -21.72 -4.25 -10.03
C VAL A 151 -20.39 -3.77 -9.39
N HIS A 152 -20.22 -3.97 -8.08
CA HIS A 152 -19.04 -3.55 -7.32
C HIS A 152 -17.79 -4.40 -7.62
N ALA A 153 -17.94 -5.59 -8.21
CA ALA A 153 -16.85 -6.55 -8.40
C ALA A 153 -15.85 -6.18 -9.50
N TRP A 154 -16.06 -5.07 -10.22
CA TRP A 154 -15.09 -4.51 -11.14
C TRP A 154 -15.27 -2.99 -11.27
N ARG A 155 -14.15 -2.26 -11.22
CA ARG A 155 -14.15 -0.80 -11.20
C ARG A 155 -13.37 -0.24 -12.40
N PRO A 156 -13.94 0.72 -13.17
CA PRO A 156 -13.30 1.24 -14.39
C PRO A 156 -11.91 1.86 -14.20
N GLN A 157 -11.61 2.35 -12.99
CA GLN A 157 -10.36 3.04 -12.68
C GLN A 157 -9.17 2.12 -12.38
N GLU A 158 -9.38 0.80 -12.25
CA GLU A 158 -8.33 -0.13 -11.74
C GLU A 158 -7.07 -0.13 -12.59
N LEU A 159 -7.19 0.15 -13.89
CA LEU A 159 -6.06 0.31 -14.83
C LEU A 159 -5.16 1.51 -14.52
N LEU A 160 -5.59 2.46 -13.69
CA LEU A 160 -4.87 3.71 -13.40
C LEU A 160 -4.28 3.78 -11.98
N THR A 161 -4.25 2.65 -11.26
CA THR A 161 -3.75 2.57 -9.87
C THR A 161 -2.30 3.05 -9.75
N VAL A 162 -1.43 2.70 -10.70
CA VAL A 162 -0.02 3.14 -10.71
C VAL A 162 0.10 4.67 -10.86
N GLN A 163 -0.61 5.28 -11.80
CA GLN A 163 -0.60 6.74 -12.00
C GLN A 163 -1.17 7.46 -10.78
N GLY A 164 -2.25 6.92 -10.19
CA GLY A 164 -2.84 7.41 -8.96
C GLY A 164 -1.86 7.39 -7.78
N ALA A 165 -1.17 6.27 -7.58
CA ALA A 165 -0.19 6.10 -6.50
C ALA A 165 1.04 7.00 -6.69
N VAL A 166 1.53 7.19 -7.92
CA VAL A 166 2.61 8.16 -8.20
C VAL A 166 2.20 9.59 -7.84
N SER A 167 0.99 10.00 -8.23
CA SER A 167 0.43 11.31 -7.88
C SER A 167 0.26 11.51 -6.36
N LEU A 168 0.00 10.42 -5.64
CA LEU A 168 -0.01 10.43 -4.17
C LEU A 168 1.40 10.66 -3.61
N VAL A 169 2.41 9.95 -4.10
CA VAL A 169 3.81 10.14 -3.71
C VAL A 169 4.25 11.59 -3.97
N GLU A 170 3.91 12.15 -5.13
CA GLU A 170 4.14 13.57 -5.45
C GLU A 170 3.52 14.50 -4.41
N ARG A 171 2.30 14.21 -3.95
CA ARG A 171 1.67 15.00 -2.89
C ARG A 171 2.42 14.90 -1.58
N VAL A 172 2.76 13.69 -1.15
CA VAL A 172 3.50 13.46 0.10
C VAL A 172 4.82 14.22 0.09
N ASN A 173 5.56 14.13 -1.02
CA ASN A 173 6.82 14.83 -1.20
C ASN A 173 6.70 16.36 -1.16
N ALA A 174 5.55 16.90 -1.61
CA ALA A 174 5.24 18.32 -1.63
C ALA A 174 4.79 18.88 -0.26
N LEU A 175 4.49 18.01 0.72
CA LEU A 175 4.20 18.46 2.08
C LEU A 175 5.43 19.15 2.69
N ARG A 176 5.19 20.23 3.44
CA ARG A 176 6.25 21.07 4.01
C ARG A 176 6.68 20.61 5.42
N GLY A 177 6.10 19.53 5.92
CA GLY A 177 6.18 19.08 7.31
C GLY A 177 4.80 18.73 7.84
N ALA A 178 4.71 18.51 9.14
CA ALA A 178 3.49 18.17 9.84
C ALA A 178 2.52 19.39 9.88
N PRO A 179 1.26 19.30 9.40
CA PRO A 179 0.35 20.44 9.26
C PRO A 179 0.02 21.22 10.55
N VAL A 180 0.03 20.57 11.72
CA VAL A 180 -0.28 21.19 13.02
C VAL A 180 0.95 21.83 13.62
N THR A 181 2.05 21.08 13.68
CA THR A 181 3.24 21.43 14.46
C THR A 181 4.37 22.00 13.63
N GLY A 182 4.37 21.78 12.32
CA GLY A 182 5.48 22.11 11.43
C GLY A 182 6.69 21.18 11.59
N ALA A 183 6.59 20.15 12.43
CA ALA A 183 7.65 19.18 12.63
C ALA A 183 8.03 18.47 11.30
N PRO A 184 9.29 18.05 11.14
CA PRO A 184 9.66 17.07 10.14
C PRO A 184 8.69 15.89 10.04
N LEU A 185 8.36 15.47 8.82
CA LEU A 185 7.80 14.14 8.62
C LEU A 185 8.98 13.15 8.71
N HIS A 186 8.89 12.19 9.63
CA HIS A 186 9.96 11.25 9.93
C HIS A 186 9.99 10.08 8.94
N PHE A 187 8.81 9.56 8.57
CA PHE A 187 8.66 8.43 7.64
C PHE A 187 7.26 8.40 7.00
N ALA A 188 7.07 7.50 6.04
CA ALA A 188 5.77 7.03 5.59
C ALA A 188 5.55 5.55 5.95
N MET A 189 4.31 5.18 6.27
CA MET A 189 3.91 3.82 6.63
C MET A 189 2.86 3.34 5.65
N THR A 190 3.03 2.15 5.05
CA THR A 190 1.92 1.45 4.40
C THR A 190 1.30 0.44 5.34
N THR A 191 -0.03 0.40 5.43
CA THR A 191 -0.77 -0.54 6.29
C THR A 191 -1.41 -1.70 5.52
N GLY A 192 -0.69 -2.27 4.55
CA GLY A 192 -1.11 -3.44 3.79
C GLY A 192 -1.97 -3.16 2.56
N ASP A 193 -2.26 -4.24 1.84
CA ASP A 193 -2.94 -4.27 0.54
C ASP A 193 -2.27 -3.32 -0.46
N ASN A 194 -0.96 -3.49 -0.56
CA ASN A 194 -0.12 -2.75 -1.47
C ASN A 194 -0.29 -3.28 -2.90
N THR A 195 -0.41 -4.60 -3.05
CA THR A 195 -0.76 -5.31 -4.29
C THR A 195 -2.25 -5.70 -4.29
N ASP A 196 -2.77 -6.26 -5.38
CA ASP A 196 -4.18 -6.67 -5.50
C ASP A 196 -4.36 -8.18 -5.65
N ASN A 197 -3.49 -8.82 -6.40
CA ASN A 197 -3.64 -10.21 -6.76
C ASN A 197 -2.46 -11.08 -6.29
N ASN A 198 -1.63 -10.56 -5.38
CA ASN A 198 -0.39 -11.18 -4.93
C ASN A 198 0.57 -11.48 -6.11
N ALA A 199 0.56 -10.66 -7.18
CA ALA A 199 1.39 -10.91 -8.36
C ALA A 199 2.78 -10.24 -8.27
N MET A 200 3.83 -10.92 -8.77
CA MET A 200 5.20 -10.38 -8.78
C MET A 200 5.31 -9.03 -9.51
N THR A 201 4.56 -8.82 -10.59
CA THR A 201 4.49 -7.51 -11.27
C THR A 201 3.94 -6.40 -10.38
N GLU A 202 2.90 -6.68 -9.61
CA GLU A 202 2.28 -5.69 -8.73
C GLU A 202 3.22 -5.31 -7.59
N LEU A 203 3.95 -6.30 -7.04
CA LEU A 203 4.98 -6.08 -6.03
C LEU A 203 6.13 -5.21 -6.56
N GLU A 204 6.62 -5.49 -7.78
CA GLU A 204 7.62 -4.66 -8.46
C GLU A 204 7.12 -3.21 -8.62
N TRP A 205 5.87 -3.03 -9.07
CA TRP A 205 5.27 -1.72 -9.25
C TRP A 205 5.14 -0.97 -7.93
N PHE A 206 4.65 -1.63 -6.88
CA PHE A 206 4.56 -1.06 -5.54
C PHE A 206 5.91 -0.55 -5.04
N LEU A 207 6.93 -1.42 -5.05
CA LEU A 207 8.27 -1.08 -4.59
C LEU A 207 8.88 0.06 -5.42
N THR A 208 8.70 0.04 -6.74
CA THR A 208 9.21 1.09 -7.63
C THR A 208 8.46 2.42 -7.46
N VAL A 209 7.15 2.38 -7.19
CA VAL A 209 6.37 3.60 -6.91
C VAL A 209 6.89 4.27 -5.64
N LEU A 210 7.11 3.53 -4.55
CA LEU A 210 7.56 4.13 -3.29
C LEU A 210 9.06 4.47 -3.27
N SER A 211 9.90 3.72 -3.96
CA SER A 211 11.35 3.95 -3.95
C SER A 211 11.84 4.82 -5.11
N GLY A 212 10.99 5.00 -6.13
CA GLY A 212 11.27 5.82 -7.30
C GLY A 212 11.84 5.00 -8.44
N GLY A 213 11.50 5.40 -9.67
CA GLY A 213 11.92 4.67 -10.86
C GLY A 213 10.93 4.79 -12.02
N ARG A 214 11.08 3.88 -12.98
CA ARG A 214 10.22 3.76 -14.15
C ARG A 214 9.39 2.49 -14.00
N ILE A 215 8.08 2.62 -14.18
CA ILE A 215 7.13 1.51 -14.10
C ILE A 215 6.44 1.41 -15.46
N THR A 216 6.40 0.21 -16.04
CA THR A 216 5.50 -0.06 -17.17
C THR A 216 4.31 -0.85 -16.63
N PRO A 217 3.14 -0.23 -16.41
CA PRO A 217 1.93 -0.90 -15.89
C PRO A 217 1.27 -1.76 -16.98
N ASN A 218 2.02 -2.74 -17.48
CA ASN A 218 1.60 -3.65 -18.54
C ASN A 218 2.17 -5.05 -18.34
N THR A 219 1.34 -6.05 -18.58
CA THR A 219 1.67 -7.48 -18.54
C THR A 219 1.10 -8.18 -19.77
N GLY A 220 1.68 -9.32 -20.16
CA GLY A 220 1.30 -10.00 -21.40
C GLY A 220 1.84 -9.29 -22.63
N ASP A 221 0.99 -8.95 -23.61
CA ASP A 221 1.44 -8.33 -24.86
C ASP A 221 2.01 -6.92 -24.61
N PRO A 222 3.29 -6.64 -24.96
CA PRO A 222 3.90 -5.34 -24.74
C PRO A 222 3.29 -4.20 -25.59
N ARG A 223 2.47 -4.53 -26.59
CA ARG A 223 1.90 -3.57 -27.56
C ARG A 223 0.38 -3.45 -27.48
N ARG A 224 -0.29 -4.34 -26.74
CA ARG A 224 -1.75 -4.42 -26.73
C ARG A 224 -2.28 -4.68 -25.33
N TYR A 225 -3.35 -3.96 -24.98
CA TYR A 225 -4.12 -4.24 -23.77
C TYR A 225 -5.03 -5.46 -23.97
N GLU A 226 -4.93 -6.43 -23.07
CA GLU A 226 -5.62 -7.73 -23.10
C GLU A 226 -6.66 -7.90 -21.97
N GLY A 227 -6.92 -6.85 -21.17
CA GLY A 227 -7.93 -6.86 -20.11
C GLY A 227 -9.37 -6.61 -20.60
N VAL A 228 -10.34 -6.63 -19.68
CA VAL A 228 -11.78 -6.55 -20.01
C VAL A 228 -12.21 -5.25 -20.71
N GLN A 229 -11.44 -4.17 -20.57
CA GLN A 229 -11.70 -2.87 -21.22
C GLN A 229 -11.37 -2.84 -22.72
N ASN A 230 -10.78 -3.91 -23.28
CA ASN A 230 -10.59 -4.11 -24.74
C ASN A 230 -11.20 -5.42 -25.24
N SER A 231 -12.26 -5.89 -24.56
CA SER A 231 -12.86 -7.20 -24.82
C SER A 231 -14.03 -7.15 -25.80
N GLY A 232 -14.57 -5.96 -26.09
CA GLY A 232 -15.80 -5.78 -26.86
C GLY A 232 -17.07 -6.23 -26.13
N LEU A 233 -16.98 -6.53 -24.82
CA LEU A 233 -18.12 -6.94 -24.00
C LEU A 233 -18.83 -5.71 -23.44
N GLY A 234 -20.13 -5.59 -23.72
CA GLY A 234 -20.94 -4.46 -23.26
C GLY A 234 -21.13 -4.35 -21.74
N GLN A 235 -20.69 -5.34 -20.96
CA GLN A 235 -20.73 -5.32 -19.49
C GLN A 235 -19.69 -4.36 -18.87
N TYR A 236 -18.59 -4.12 -19.58
CA TYR A 236 -17.44 -3.33 -19.12
C TYR A 236 -17.30 -2.06 -19.94
N TRP A 237 -16.85 -0.98 -19.30
CA TRP A 237 -16.45 0.23 -20.02
C TRP A 237 -15.37 -0.09 -21.07
N GLN A 238 -15.66 0.16 -22.34
CA GLN A 238 -14.72 0.01 -23.46
C GLN A 238 -14.20 1.41 -23.88
N PRO A 239 -13.23 2.00 -23.16
CA PRO A 239 -12.85 3.42 -23.29
C PRO A 239 -12.53 3.85 -24.72
N ASP A 240 -11.72 3.07 -25.45
CA ASP A 240 -11.27 3.38 -26.82
C ASP A 240 -12.27 2.99 -27.92
N SER A 241 -13.43 2.41 -27.55
CA SER A 241 -14.40 1.89 -28.51
C SER A 241 -15.68 2.72 -28.57
N ALA A 242 -16.24 2.88 -29.77
CA ALA A 242 -17.58 3.43 -29.98
C ALA A 242 -18.72 2.50 -29.50
N LEU A 243 -18.41 1.30 -28.99
CA LEU A 243 -19.41 0.41 -28.39
C LEU A 243 -20.18 1.15 -27.28
N ARG A 244 -21.51 1.14 -27.38
CA ARG A 244 -22.42 1.68 -26.36
C ARG A 244 -22.60 0.70 -25.19
N ASP A 245 -21.52 0.50 -24.44
CA ASP A 245 -21.49 -0.38 -23.27
C ASP A 245 -22.32 0.16 -22.08
N ALA A 246 -22.45 -0.66 -21.04
CA ALA A 246 -23.25 -0.38 -19.85
C ALA A 246 -22.79 0.86 -19.07
N ASP A 247 -21.50 1.21 -19.13
CA ASP A 247 -20.96 2.37 -18.42
C ASP A 247 -21.11 3.64 -19.24
N LYS A 248 -20.94 3.58 -20.58
CA LYS A 248 -21.27 4.71 -21.45
C LYS A 248 -22.76 5.06 -21.41
N GLN A 249 -23.64 4.08 -21.20
CA GLN A 249 -25.06 4.33 -20.93
C GLN A 249 -25.31 5.12 -19.63
N ARG A 250 -24.37 5.09 -18.68
CA ARG A 250 -24.37 5.89 -17.44
C ARG A 250 -23.63 7.23 -17.59
N GLY A 251 -23.08 7.51 -18.76
CA GLY A 251 -22.39 8.75 -19.10
C GLY A 251 -20.86 8.68 -19.03
N PHE A 252 -20.26 7.50 -18.87
CA PHE A 252 -18.81 7.38 -18.99
C PHE A 252 -18.33 7.82 -20.39
N PRO A 253 -17.19 8.50 -20.50
CA PRO A 253 -16.70 9.01 -21.77
C PRO A 253 -16.16 7.88 -22.67
N GLN A 254 -16.17 8.12 -23.98
CA GLN A 254 -15.23 7.47 -24.90
C GLN A 254 -13.93 8.28 -24.88
N LEU A 255 -12.79 7.60 -24.74
CA LEU A 255 -11.46 8.21 -24.63
C LEU A 255 -10.52 7.51 -25.62
N ASP A 256 -10.35 8.09 -26.79
CA ASP A 256 -9.48 7.52 -27.83
C ASP A 256 -8.01 7.54 -27.38
N GLY A 257 -7.33 6.40 -27.47
CA GLY A 257 -5.93 6.24 -27.06
C GLY A 257 -5.73 6.02 -25.55
N PHE A 258 -6.80 5.91 -24.77
CA PHE A 258 -6.73 5.74 -23.32
C PHE A 258 -5.97 4.49 -22.92
N LEU A 259 -6.29 3.33 -23.49
CA LEU A 259 -5.64 2.06 -23.12
C LEU A 259 -4.13 2.09 -23.43
N ALA A 260 -3.74 2.65 -24.58
CA ALA A 260 -2.33 2.81 -24.93
C ALA A 260 -1.61 3.77 -23.96
N ALA A 261 -2.28 4.85 -23.53
CA ALA A 261 -1.72 5.78 -22.56
C ALA A 261 -1.62 5.18 -21.16
N ALA A 262 -2.59 4.35 -20.76
CA ALA A 262 -2.64 3.75 -19.44
C ALA A 262 -1.57 2.66 -19.23
N MET A 263 -1.19 1.94 -20.29
CA MET A 263 -0.09 0.97 -20.28
C MET A 263 1.31 1.60 -20.44
N ARG A 264 1.38 2.89 -20.80
CA ARG A 264 2.65 3.56 -21.08
C ARG A 264 3.49 3.68 -19.80
N GLU A 265 4.81 3.65 -19.98
CA GLU A 265 5.76 3.88 -18.90
C GLU A 265 5.42 5.15 -18.09
N VAL A 266 5.39 4.99 -16.77
CA VAL A 266 5.12 5.98 -15.74
C VAL A 266 6.40 6.20 -14.95
N ARG A 267 6.69 7.43 -14.52
CA ARG A 267 7.86 7.73 -13.70
C ARG A 267 7.43 8.16 -12.30
N SER A 268 7.80 7.37 -11.30
CA SER A 268 7.66 7.76 -9.91
C SER A 268 8.88 8.56 -9.43
N PRO A 269 8.69 9.67 -8.70
CA PRO A 269 9.80 10.33 -8.02
C PRO A 269 10.31 9.54 -6.81
N GLY A 270 9.56 8.53 -6.35
CA GLY A 270 9.79 7.87 -5.05
C GLY A 270 9.48 8.79 -3.88
N LEU A 271 9.28 8.23 -2.70
CA LEU A 271 9.15 9.00 -1.47
C LEU A 271 10.49 9.65 -1.12
N ASN A 272 10.44 10.94 -0.78
CA ASN A 272 11.58 11.66 -0.21
C ASN A 272 11.67 11.52 1.32
N LEU A 273 11.04 10.47 1.84
CA LEU A 273 11.00 10.07 3.24
C LEU A 273 11.39 8.60 3.32
N PRO A 274 12.03 8.17 4.43
CA PRO A 274 12.08 6.76 4.75
C PRO A 274 10.67 6.17 4.79
N TRP A 275 10.51 4.91 4.41
CA TRP A 275 9.20 4.25 4.44
C TRP A 275 9.25 2.82 4.98
N TYR A 276 8.14 2.43 5.58
CA TYR A 276 7.93 1.15 6.24
C TYR A 276 6.67 0.47 5.69
N SER A 277 6.66 -0.86 5.69
CA SER A 277 5.59 -1.68 5.11
C SER A 277 4.97 -2.63 6.14
N THR A 278 3.64 -2.65 6.22
CA THR A 278 2.87 -3.77 6.77
C THR A 278 2.27 -4.55 5.61
N VAL A 279 2.19 -5.87 5.78
CA VAL A 279 1.58 -6.79 4.81
C VAL A 279 0.05 -6.85 5.01
N GLY A 280 -0.72 -6.84 3.92
CA GLY A 280 -2.17 -7.07 3.91
C GLY A 280 -2.57 -8.40 3.28
N ASN A 281 -3.87 -8.74 3.30
CA ASN A 281 -4.33 -10.02 2.76
C ASN A 281 -4.12 -10.11 1.25
N HIS A 282 -4.25 -9.02 0.49
CA HIS A 282 -3.94 -9.00 -0.95
C HIS A 282 -2.43 -9.11 -1.23
N ASP A 283 -1.59 -8.75 -0.27
CA ASP A 283 -0.15 -8.95 -0.37
C ASP A 283 0.26 -10.41 -0.11
N SER A 284 -0.52 -11.16 0.68
CA SER A 284 -0.18 -12.52 1.13
C SER A 284 -0.99 -13.63 0.46
N LEU A 285 -2.10 -13.32 -0.18
CA LEU A 285 -3.05 -14.30 -0.70
C LEU A 285 -3.42 -13.93 -2.15
N PRO A 286 -3.39 -14.88 -3.10
CA PRO A 286 -4.02 -14.70 -4.40
C PRO A 286 -5.46 -14.20 -4.26
N LEU A 287 -5.80 -13.14 -5.01
CA LEU A 287 -7.07 -12.41 -4.95
C LEU A 287 -7.44 -11.86 -3.55
N GLY A 288 -6.48 -11.82 -2.63
CA GLY A 288 -6.70 -11.43 -1.23
C GLY A 288 -7.51 -12.43 -0.41
N CYS A 289 -7.87 -13.60 -0.95
CA CYS A 289 -8.78 -14.52 -0.27
C CYS A 289 -8.43 -16.01 -0.37
N TYR A 290 -7.50 -16.41 -1.23
CA TYR A 290 -7.14 -17.82 -1.38
C TYR A 290 -5.80 -18.11 -0.74
N GLY A 291 -5.76 -19.10 0.17
CA GLY A 291 -4.53 -19.61 0.73
C GLY A 291 -3.65 -20.22 -0.37
N HIS A 292 -2.33 -20.10 -0.20
CA HIS A 292 -1.39 -20.82 -1.06
C HIS A 292 -1.59 -22.33 -0.90
N GLY A 293 -1.54 -23.06 -2.01
CA GLY A 293 -1.77 -24.50 -2.00
C GLY A 293 -1.63 -25.09 -3.40
N ASP A 294 -2.76 -25.39 -4.02
CA ASP A 294 -2.80 -26.02 -5.33
C ASP A 294 -2.10 -25.17 -6.41
N PRO A 295 -1.16 -25.74 -7.20
CA PRO A 295 -0.42 -24.98 -8.19
C PRO A 295 -1.29 -24.49 -9.36
N TYR A 296 -2.49 -25.05 -9.55
CA TYR A 296 -3.35 -24.71 -10.70
C TYR A 296 -3.58 -23.21 -10.86
N LEU A 297 -3.90 -22.48 -9.78
CA LEU A 297 -4.17 -21.04 -9.88
C LEU A 297 -2.90 -20.26 -10.19
N ALA A 298 -1.73 -20.70 -9.71
CA ALA A 298 -0.44 -20.10 -10.06
C ALA A 298 -0.11 -20.34 -11.55
N ASP A 299 -0.31 -21.57 -12.05
CA ASP A 299 -0.12 -21.91 -13.46
C ASP A 299 -1.11 -21.14 -14.36
N PHE A 300 -2.35 -20.98 -13.91
CA PHE A 300 -3.36 -20.19 -14.60
C PHE A 300 -3.01 -18.70 -14.64
N ALA A 301 -2.43 -18.15 -13.56
CA ALA A 301 -2.02 -16.75 -13.46
C ALA A 301 -0.99 -16.35 -14.53
N VAL A 302 -0.03 -17.22 -14.83
CA VAL A 302 1.01 -16.97 -15.84
C VAL A 302 0.59 -17.40 -17.24
N GLY A 303 -0.47 -18.19 -17.36
CA GLY A 303 -0.94 -18.81 -18.60
C GLY A 303 -1.58 -17.85 -19.61
N GLY A 304 -1.91 -18.42 -20.78
CA GLY A 304 -2.43 -17.68 -21.93
C GLY A 304 -3.95 -17.63 -22.05
N ARG A 305 -4.69 -17.75 -20.94
CA ARG A 305 -6.15 -17.84 -20.93
C ARG A 305 -6.75 -16.99 -19.82
N LYS A 306 -7.84 -16.28 -20.11
CA LYS A 306 -8.57 -15.46 -19.13
C LYS A 306 -10.08 -15.62 -19.30
N LEU A 307 -10.79 -15.79 -18.18
CA LEU A 307 -12.25 -15.74 -18.15
C LEU A 307 -12.69 -14.27 -18.06
N MET A 308 -13.61 -13.84 -18.93
CA MET A 308 -14.12 -12.46 -18.95
C MET A 308 -15.63 -12.36 -18.81
N THR A 309 -16.35 -13.49 -18.82
CA THR A 309 -17.81 -13.53 -18.72
C THR A 309 -18.21 -14.73 -17.90
N LEU A 310 -19.20 -14.55 -17.04
CA LEU A 310 -19.79 -15.63 -16.26
C LEU A 310 -21.28 -15.33 -16.05
N PRO A 311 -22.19 -16.30 -16.17
CA PRO A 311 -23.60 -16.10 -15.84
C PRO A 311 -23.77 -15.60 -14.40
N ALA A 312 -24.71 -14.67 -14.18
CA ALA A 312 -24.92 -14.03 -12.88
C ALA A 312 -25.20 -15.02 -11.73
N ALA A 313 -25.87 -16.14 -12.02
CA ALA A 313 -26.14 -17.17 -11.02
C ALA A 313 -24.87 -17.88 -10.55
N GLU A 314 -23.91 -18.12 -11.44
CA GLU A 314 -22.63 -18.77 -11.12
C GLU A 314 -21.67 -17.78 -10.45
N ALA A 315 -21.64 -16.55 -10.94
CA ALA A 315 -20.92 -15.46 -10.28
C ALA A 315 -21.36 -15.28 -8.82
N ARG A 316 -22.68 -15.28 -8.55
CA ARG A 316 -23.21 -15.20 -7.18
C ARG A 316 -22.76 -16.38 -6.31
N LYS A 317 -22.77 -17.60 -6.85
CA LYS A 317 -22.29 -18.79 -6.11
C LYS A 317 -20.81 -18.68 -5.73
N LEU A 318 -19.96 -18.20 -6.64
CA LEU A 318 -18.54 -18.00 -6.36
C LEU A 318 -18.35 -16.90 -5.29
N GLN A 319 -19.06 -15.78 -5.41
CA GLN A 319 -19.05 -14.72 -4.38
C GLN A 319 -19.48 -15.23 -3.00
N GLU A 320 -20.57 -15.99 -2.93
CA GLU A 320 -21.03 -16.60 -1.68
C GLU A 320 -20.02 -17.60 -1.13
N ALA A 321 -19.31 -18.33 -2.00
CA ALA A 321 -18.27 -19.25 -1.58
C ALA A 321 -17.08 -18.53 -0.93
N ILE A 322 -16.64 -17.41 -1.51
CA ILE A 322 -15.60 -16.54 -0.96
C ILE A 322 -16.06 -15.91 0.35
N LYS A 323 -17.22 -15.23 0.33
CA LYS A 323 -17.79 -14.51 1.49
C LYS A 323 -17.98 -15.41 2.70
N ASN A 324 -18.49 -16.63 2.49
CA ASN A 324 -18.75 -17.58 3.56
C ASN A 324 -17.54 -18.49 3.83
N ALA A 325 -16.38 -18.19 3.22
CA ALA A 325 -15.13 -18.92 3.41
C ALA A 325 -15.25 -20.43 3.17
N THR A 326 -16.10 -20.85 2.22
CA THR A 326 -16.34 -22.27 1.90
C THR A 326 -15.39 -22.82 0.84
N ASP A 327 -14.56 -21.96 0.24
CA ASP A 327 -13.52 -22.32 -0.71
C ASP A 327 -12.20 -21.57 -0.43
N PRO A 328 -11.60 -21.71 0.77
CA PRO A 328 -10.45 -20.91 1.18
C PRO A 328 -9.17 -21.21 0.37
N LEU A 329 -9.13 -22.30 -0.39
CA LEU A 329 -7.99 -22.71 -1.22
C LEU A 329 -8.26 -22.58 -2.73
N GLY A 330 -9.41 -22.04 -3.13
CA GLY A 330 -9.73 -21.81 -4.54
C GLY A 330 -9.98 -23.08 -5.36
N VAL A 331 -10.34 -24.20 -4.71
CA VAL A 331 -10.65 -25.47 -5.39
C VAL A 331 -11.90 -25.32 -6.25
N ARG A 332 -12.96 -24.71 -5.71
CA ARG A 332 -14.18 -24.47 -6.51
C ARG A 332 -13.93 -23.44 -7.59
N PHE A 333 -13.04 -22.48 -7.35
CA PHE A 333 -12.64 -21.53 -8.37
C PHE A 333 -11.89 -22.22 -9.52
N ARG A 334 -10.96 -23.13 -9.24
CA ARG A 334 -10.36 -23.99 -10.27
C ARG A 334 -11.44 -24.75 -11.05
N ASP A 335 -12.31 -25.48 -10.34
CA ASP A 335 -13.32 -26.33 -10.99
C ASP A 335 -14.23 -25.50 -11.91
N LEU A 336 -14.52 -24.26 -11.52
CA LEU A 336 -15.24 -23.28 -12.35
C LEU A 336 -14.43 -22.90 -13.60
N LEU A 337 -13.13 -22.60 -13.47
CA LEU A 337 -12.28 -22.29 -14.62
C LEU A 337 -12.17 -23.47 -15.60
N GLU A 338 -12.08 -24.70 -15.09
CA GLU A 338 -12.06 -25.92 -15.91
C GLU A 338 -13.41 -26.14 -16.62
N ALA A 339 -14.53 -25.97 -15.92
CA ALA A 339 -15.86 -26.07 -16.50
C ALA A 339 -16.10 -25.04 -17.63
N HIS A 340 -15.51 -23.86 -17.51
CA HIS A 340 -15.57 -22.78 -18.50
C HIS A 340 -14.37 -22.75 -19.46
N ALA A 341 -13.60 -23.83 -19.60
CA ALA A 341 -12.40 -23.85 -20.44
C ALA A 341 -12.65 -23.42 -21.90
N ARG A 342 -13.87 -23.64 -22.42
CA ARG A 342 -14.29 -23.23 -23.79
C ARG A 342 -14.64 -21.75 -23.90
N ASP A 343 -14.98 -21.09 -22.80
CA ASP A 343 -15.32 -19.67 -22.73
C ASP A 343 -14.08 -18.80 -22.49
N LEU A 344 -12.95 -19.41 -22.12
CA LEU A 344 -11.68 -18.72 -21.89
C LEU A 344 -11.14 -18.08 -23.16
N ARG A 345 -10.83 -16.79 -23.06
CA ARG A 345 -10.26 -16.00 -24.15
C ARG A 345 -8.73 -16.09 -24.13
N PRO A 346 -8.08 -16.09 -25.30
CA PRO A 346 -6.62 -16.05 -25.36
C PRO A 346 -6.11 -14.71 -24.84
N VAL A 347 -5.05 -14.77 -24.05
CA VAL A 347 -4.20 -13.65 -23.63
C VAL A 347 -2.75 -14.09 -23.76
N THR A 348 -1.81 -13.15 -23.75
CA THR A 348 -0.39 -13.47 -23.82
C THR A 348 0.08 -13.99 -22.45
N PRO A 349 0.71 -15.18 -22.39
CA PRO A 349 1.34 -15.68 -21.16
C PRO A 349 2.41 -14.71 -20.65
N ASP A 350 2.55 -14.59 -19.33
CA ASP A 350 3.55 -13.74 -18.69
C ASP A 350 3.91 -14.31 -17.31
N GLU A 351 5.12 -14.87 -17.21
CA GLU A 351 5.65 -15.47 -15.98
C GLU A 351 5.76 -14.46 -14.82
N ARG A 352 5.81 -13.16 -15.12
CA ARG A 352 5.88 -12.13 -14.07
C ARG A 352 4.56 -11.99 -13.29
N ARG A 353 3.47 -12.59 -13.77
CA ARG A 353 2.19 -12.66 -13.07
C ARG A 353 2.16 -13.73 -11.98
N ALA A 354 3.22 -14.51 -11.83
CA ALA A 354 3.28 -15.56 -10.81
C ALA A 354 2.99 -14.98 -9.42
N PRO A 355 2.22 -15.71 -8.58
CA PRO A 355 2.05 -15.33 -7.20
C PRO A 355 3.38 -15.44 -6.45
N TYR A 356 3.61 -14.56 -5.47
CA TYR A 356 4.80 -14.62 -4.63
C TYR A 356 4.49 -15.10 -3.23
N THR A 357 5.48 -15.74 -2.61
CA THR A 357 5.40 -16.21 -1.22
C THR A 357 5.75 -15.12 -0.22
N ALA A 358 5.39 -15.32 1.05
CA ALA A 358 5.80 -14.46 2.16
C ALA A 358 7.33 -14.23 2.21
N ALA A 359 8.13 -15.25 1.91
CA ALA A 359 9.59 -15.14 1.85
C ALA A 359 10.07 -14.27 0.69
N GLU A 360 9.43 -14.40 -0.48
CA GLU A 360 9.73 -13.56 -1.66
C GLU A 360 9.33 -12.11 -1.44
N TYR A 361 8.20 -11.84 -0.76
CA TYR A 361 7.80 -10.50 -0.36
C TYR A 361 8.87 -9.83 0.50
N VAL A 362 9.34 -10.51 1.56
CA VAL A 362 10.41 -10.00 2.43
C VAL A 362 11.72 -9.83 1.65
N LYS A 363 12.08 -10.79 0.80
CA LYS A 363 13.28 -10.72 -0.03
C LYS A 363 13.24 -9.53 -0.99
N ALA A 364 12.09 -9.24 -1.60
CA ALA A 364 11.93 -8.10 -2.49
C ALA A 364 12.11 -6.77 -1.76
N HIS A 365 11.59 -6.64 -0.52
CA HIS A 365 11.82 -5.45 0.30
C HIS A 365 13.30 -5.27 0.70
N LEU A 366 14.06 -6.36 0.82
CA LEU A 366 15.49 -6.35 1.15
C LEU A 366 16.38 -6.07 -0.07
N ASP A 367 15.83 -6.02 -1.29
CA ASP A 367 16.61 -5.75 -2.49
C ASP A 367 17.15 -4.31 -2.47
N PRO A 368 18.47 -4.10 -2.58
CA PRO A 368 19.08 -2.77 -2.63
C PRO A 368 18.51 -1.87 -3.75
N ALA A 369 17.99 -2.45 -4.84
CA ALA A 369 17.36 -1.70 -5.92
C ALA A 369 16.15 -0.87 -5.44
N TYR A 370 15.48 -1.32 -4.38
CA TYR A 370 14.29 -0.64 -3.83
C TYR A 370 14.58 0.10 -2.54
N THR A 371 15.83 0.25 -2.09
CA THR A 371 16.11 0.93 -0.81
C THR A 371 15.60 2.37 -0.78
N GLY A 372 15.68 3.12 -1.89
CA GLY A 372 15.26 4.53 -1.91
C GLY A 372 15.87 5.36 -0.78
N MET A 373 15.03 6.08 -0.02
CA MET A 373 15.44 6.83 1.18
C MET A 373 15.61 5.96 2.44
N GLY A 374 15.42 4.65 2.31
CA GLY A 374 15.53 3.66 3.38
C GLY A 374 14.29 3.58 4.28
N PRO A 375 14.42 2.93 5.45
CA PRO A 375 15.51 2.00 5.77
C PRO A 375 15.58 0.84 4.77
N ALA A 376 16.76 0.24 4.60
CA ALA A 376 16.86 -1.01 3.82
C ALA A 376 15.91 -2.06 4.42
N GLY A 377 15.14 -2.77 3.58
CA GLY A 377 14.13 -3.71 4.05
C GLY A 377 12.78 -3.08 4.44
N HIS A 378 12.69 -1.75 4.56
CA HIS A 378 11.44 -1.02 4.85
C HIS A 378 10.67 -1.59 6.04
N GLY A 379 11.42 -1.91 7.10
CA GLY A 379 10.89 -2.54 8.31
C GLY A 379 11.26 -4.02 8.43
N TYR A 380 11.39 -4.73 7.32
CA TYR A 380 11.87 -6.11 7.31
C TYR A 380 13.39 -6.22 7.37
N SER A 381 13.88 -7.38 7.78
CA SER A 381 15.30 -7.69 7.91
C SER A 381 15.59 -9.12 7.46
N THR A 382 16.87 -9.48 7.32
CA THR A 382 17.26 -10.88 7.09
C THR A 382 16.81 -11.80 8.22
N ALA A 383 16.74 -11.30 9.46
CA ALA A 383 16.21 -12.08 10.58
C ALA A 383 14.70 -12.35 10.45
N ASN A 384 13.93 -11.47 9.80
CA ASN A 384 12.54 -11.75 9.46
C ASN A 384 12.45 -12.86 8.41
N LEU A 385 13.31 -12.82 7.39
CA LEU A 385 13.40 -13.84 6.35
C LEU A 385 13.77 -15.22 6.95
N ASP A 386 14.80 -15.27 7.80
CA ASP A 386 15.26 -16.49 8.46
C ASP A 386 14.21 -17.08 9.40
N ALA A 387 13.45 -16.23 10.10
CA ALA A 387 12.40 -16.65 11.02
C ALA A 387 11.05 -16.95 10.32
N GLY A 388 10.90 -16.61 9.04
CA GLY A 388 9.63 -16.69 8.31
C GLY A 388 8.54 -15.81 8.95
N THR A 389 8.84 -14.53 9.21
CA THR A 389 7.91 -13.59 9.86
C THR A 389 7.80 -12.27 9.09
N GLN A 390 6.62 -11.66 9.10
CA GLN A 390 6.35 -10.36 8.46
C GLN A 390 5.89 -9.28 9.47
N TYR A 391 6.31 -9.41 10.73
CA TYR A 391 6.05 -8.44 11.80
C TYR A 391 7.36 -8.00 12.46
N TYR A 392 7.41 -6.75 12.93
CA TYR A 392 8.63 -6.12 13.44
C TYR A 392 8.30 -4.90 14.31
N SER A 393 9.27 -4.44 15.09
CA SER A 393 9.21 -3.15 15.78
C SER A 393 10.41 -2.28 15.40
N PHE A 394 10.22 -0.96 15.53
CA PHE A 394 11.22 0.05 15.18
C PHE A 394 11.07 1.30 16.04
N ARG A 395 12.12 2.12 16.09
CA ARG A 395 12.15 3.40 16.82
C ARG A 395 11.66 4.52 15.90
N ILE A 396 10.55 5.16 16.24
CA ILE A 396 10.00 6.31 15.50
C ILE A 396 10.71 7.61 15.92
N ALA A 397 10.91 7.79 17.22
CA ALA A 397 11.59 8.90 17.87
C ALA A 397 12.11 8.40 19.23
N ASP A 398 12.96 9.16 19.92
CA ASP A 398 13.61 8.72 21.18
C ASP A 398 12.61 8.15 22.20
N ASP A 399 11.41 8.71 22.30
CA ASP A 399 10.34 8.30 23.22
C ASP A 399 9.14 7.65 22.52
N VAL A 400 9.24 7.30 21.23
CA VAL A 400 8.16 6.68 20.46
C VAL A 400 8.64 5.43 19.71
N ILE A 401 7.94 4.31 19.91
CA ILE A 401 8.14 3.06 19.15
C ILE A 401 6.98 2.80 18.19
N GLY A 402 7.31 2.21 17.04
CA GLY A 402 6.37 1.63 16.10
C GLY A 402 6.38 0.11 16.19
N VAL A 403 5.22 -0.51 16.06
CA VAL A 403 5.06 -1.98 16.06
C VAL A 403 4.17 -2.37 14.88
N SER A 404 4.72 -3.03 13.87
CA SER A 404 3.97 -3.54 12.71
C SER A 404 3.61 -5.01 12.93
N LEU A 405 2.32 -5.33 12.78
CA LEU A 405 1.75 -6.66 12.91
C LEU A 405 1.43 -7.27 11.55
N ASP A 406 1.69 -8.56 11.42
CA ASP A 406 1.13 -9.38 10.36
C ASP A 406 -0.19 -9.97 10.85
N THR A 407 -1.29 -9.44 10.34
CA THR A 407 -2.65 -9.87 10.70
C THR A 407 -3.26 -10.78 9.63
N THR A 408 -2.49 -11.19 8.64
CA THR A 408 -2.96 -12.07 7.57
C THR A 408 -3.12 -13.51 8.07
N ASP A 409 -4.03 -14.26 7.46
CA ASP A 409 -4.26 -15.67 7.78
C ASP A 409 -3.84 -16.55 6.59
N PRO A 410 -2.72 -17.29 6.71
CA PRO A 410 -2.26 -18.19 5.65
C PRO A 410 -3.24 -19.32 5.31
N GLY A 411 -4.24 -19.57 6.16
CA GLY A 411 -5.33 -20.49 5.90
C GLY A 411 -6.35 -20.01 4.85
N GLY A 412 -6.17 -18.81 4.31
CA GLY A 412 -7.06 -18.18 3.33
C GLY A 412 -8.21 -17.40 3.98
N HIS A 413 -9.02 -16.76 3.13
CA HIS A 413 -10.01 -15.72 3.44
C HIS A 413 -9.42 -14.32 3.66
N TYR A 414 -10.24 -13.28 3.42
CA TYR A 414 -9.85 -11.88 3.57
C TYR A 414 -9.95 -11.35 5.01
N GLU A 415 -10.45 -12.15 5.95
CA GLU A 415 -10.48 -11.78 7.37
C GLU A 415 -9.16 -12.18 8.04
N GLY A 416 -8.73 -11.36 9.00
CA GLY A 416 -7.44 -11.52 9.66
C GLY A 416 -7.47 -12.32 10.96
N SER A 417 -6.28 -12.60 11.47
CA SER A 417 -6.03 -13.14 12.81
C SER A 417 -4.54 -13.02 13.16
N VAL A 418 -4.16 -13.28 14.41
CA VAL A 418 -2.74 -13.33 14.81
C VAL A 418 -2.39 -14.64 15.50
N GLY A 419 -1.23 -15.20 15.16
CA GLY A 419 -0.69 -16.41 15.81
C GLY A 419 -0.26 -16.16 17.26
N ALA A 420 -0.32 -17.21 18.08
CA ALA A 420 0.03 -17.18 19.49
C ALA A 420 1.45 -16.62 19.77
N ALA A 421 2.43 -16.93 18.93
CA ALA A 421 3.80 -16.45 19.05
C ALA A 421 3.89 -14.93 18.82
N GLN A 422 3.20 -14.42 17.80
CA GLN A 422 3.16 -12.98 17.50
C GLN A 422 2.44 -12.21 18.61
N LEU A 423 1.32 -12.71 19.13
CA LEU A 423 0.60 -12.05 20.22
C LEU A 423 1.44 -11.96 21.50
N ARG A 424 2.18 -13.03 21.86
CA ARG A 424 3.14 -13.01 22.98
C ARG A 424 4.31 -12.06 22.71
N TRP A 425 4.78 -11.98 21.47
CA TRP A 425 5.83 -11.03 21.08
C TRP A 425 5.36 -9.58 21.20
N LEU A 426 4.12 -9.28 20.80
CA LEU A 426 3.52 -7.95 20.95
C LEU A 426 3.45 -7.54 22.43
N ASP A 427 2.88 -8.41 23.27
CA ASP A 427 2.79 -8.18 24.72
C ASP A 427 4.16 -7.91 25.35
N ARG A 428 5.16 -8.73 25.00
CA ARG A 428 6.54 -8.56 25.47
C ARG A 428 7.15 -7.25 24.97
N THR A 429 6.97 -6.91 23.69
CA THR A 429 7.55 -5.71 23.07
C THR A 429 7.01 -4.45 23.74
N LEU A 430 5.71 -4.38 23.99
CA LEU A 430 5.09 -3.23 24.67
C LEU A 430 5.55 -3.12 26.12
N ARG A 431 5.67 -4.25 26.83
CA ARG A 431 6.17 -4.29 28.21
C ARG A 431 7.63 -3.84 28.33
N GLU A 432 8.49 -4.31 27.44
CA GLU A 432 9.93 -3.96 27.44
C GLU A 432 10.20 -2.50 27.04
N ASN A 433 9.22 -1.83 26.44
CA ASN A 433 9.29 -0.42 26.06
C ASN A 433 8.26 0.42 26.83
N ALA A 434 7.94 0.04 28.08
CA ALA A 434 6.94 0.74 28.89
C ALA A 434 7.21 2.24 29.08
N ASP A 435 8.48 2.67 28.99
CA ASP A 435 8.90 4.07 29.08
C ASP A 435 8.79 4.85 27.76
N SER A 436 8.42 4.20 26.64
CA SER A 436 8.23 4.83 25.32
C SER A 436 6.77 4.71 24.88
N HIS A 437 6.22 5.75 24.26
CA HIS A 437 4.91 5.73 23.63
C HIS A 437 4.86 4.75 22.45
N ALA A 438 3.80 3.96 22.32
CA ALA A 438 3.66 2.96 21.27
C ALA A 438 2.56 3.33 20.27
N VAL A 439 2.90 3.20 18.98
CA VAL A 439 1.97 3.20 17.86
C VAL A 439 2.01 1.83 17.19
N VAL A 440 0.87 1.17 17.14
CA VAL A 440 0.71 -0.16 16.56
C VAL A 440 0.13 -0.03 15.17
N PHE A 441 0.64 -0.82 14.22
CA PHE A 441 0.20 -0.86 12.83
C PHE A 441 -0.23 -2.27 12.46
N SER A 442 -1.32 -2.39 11.72
CA SER A 442 -1.76 -3.64 11.11
C SER A 442 -2.50 -3.35 9.81
N HIS A 443 -2.77 -4.39 9.04
CA HIS A 443 -3.72 -4.27 7.94
C HIS A 443 -5.17 -4.34 8.44
N HIS A 444 -5.54 -5.44 9.11
CA HIS A 444 -6.89 -5.65 9.60
C HIS A 444 -7.21 -4.80 10.84
N THR A 445 -8.49 -4.49 11.01
CA THR A 445 -9.05 -3.76 12.16
C THR A 445 -9.40 -4.71 13.30
N SER A 446 -9.74 -4.16 14.47
CA SER A 446 -10.29 -4.94 15.58
C SER A 446 -11.56 -5.72 15.26
N GLN A 447 -12.33 -5.30 14.25
CA GLN A 447 -13.60 -5.91 13.86
C GLN A 447 -13.49 -6.88 12.67
N THR A 448 -12.36 -6.87 11.95
CA THR A 448 -12.13 -7.70 10.74
C THR A 448 -11.05 -8.74 10.98
N MET A 449 -10.89 -9.13 12.25
CA MET A 449 -10.02 -10.21 12.68
C MET A 449 -10.86 -11.31 13.33
N ASP A 450 -11.71 -11.99 12.55
CA ASP A 450 -12.53 -13.13 13.01
C ASP A 450 -12.04 -14.50 12.48
N ASN A 451 -10.94 -14.52 11.72
CA ASN A 451 -10.50 -15.74 11.06
C ASN A 451 -9.84 -16.73 12.04
N GLY A 452 -10.55 -17.81 12.38
CA GLY A 452 -10.06 -18.85 13.30
C GLY A 452 -9.34 -20.01 12.62
N ARG A 453 -9.04 -19.92 11.32
CA ARG A 453 -8.50 -21.05 10.56
C ARG A 453 -7.09 -21.41 11.05
N PRO A 454 -6.76 -22.71 11.15
CA PRO A 454 -5.38 -23.10 11.42
C PRO A 454 -4.46 -22.60 10.30
N ASP A 455 -3.32 -22.05 10.69
CA ASP A 455 -2.22 -21.78 9.77
C ASP A 455 -1.71 -23.13 9.21
N PRO A 456 -1.72 -23.36 7.88
CA PRO A 456 -1.27 -24.62 7.30
C PRO A 456 0.17 -24.98 7.65
N ALA A 457 1.06 -23.99 7.82
CA ALA A 457 2.45 -24.22 8.22
C ALA A 457 2.60 -24.45 9.73
N ARG A 458 1.60 -24.05 10.52
CA ARG A 458 1.58 -24.15 11.99
C ARG A 458 0.21 -24.59 12.51
N PRO A 459 -0.27 -25.80 12.16
CA PRO A 459 -1.68 -26.20 12.37
C PRO A 459 -2.08 -26.30 13.85
N ASN A 460 -1.11 -26.45 14.76
CA ASN A 460 -1.34 -26.51 16.21
C ASN A 460 -1.19 -25.15 16.91
N GLU A 461 -0.77 -24.10 16.18
CA GLU A 461 -0.69 -22.75 16.74
C GLU A 461 -2.09 -22.13 16.78
N ARG A 462 -2.53 -21.75 17.99
CA ARG A 462 -3.80 -21.04 18.17
C ARG A 462 -3.78 -19.70 17.43
N ARG A 463 -4.86 -19.40 16.70
CA ARG A 463 -5.16 -18.07 16.16
C ARG A 463 -6.00 -17.24 17.15
N TYR A 464 -5.68 -15.96 17.22
CA TYR A 464 -6.31 -14.97 18.09
C TYR A 464 -6.98 -13.88 17.25
N ARG A 465 -8.09 -13.37 17.75
CA ARG A 465 -9.00 -12.44 17.06
C ARG A 465 -8.76 -11.00 17.48
N GLY A 466 -9.45 -10.06 16.85
CA GLY A 466 -9.28 -8.62 17.13
C GLY A 466 -9.52 -8.26 18.60
N ALA A 467 -10.48 -8.91 19.26
CA ALA A 467 -10.73 -8.74 20.69
C ALA A 467 -9.53 -9.14 21.59
N ASP A 468 -8.77 -10.16 21.19
CA ASP A 468 -7.57 -10.58 21.92
C ASP A 468 -6.44 -9.55 21.77
N VAL A 469 -6.29 -8.96 20.58
CA VAL A 469 -5.33 -7.88 20.34
C VAL A 469 -5.72 -6.63 21.14
N LEU A 470 -7.00 -6.22 21.11
CA LEU A 470 -7.51 -5.13 21.95
C LEU A 470 -7.21 -5.36 23.44
N ALA A 471 -7.37 -6.60 23.92
CA ALA A 471 -7.09 -6.94 25.30
C ALA A 471 -5.59 -6.78 25.66
N VAL A 472 -4.67 -7.13 24.76
CA VAL A 472 -3.24 -6.88 24.95
C VAL A 472 -2.96 -5.38 24.94
N LEU A 473 -3.36 -4.66 23.89
CA LEU A 473 -3.11 -3.22 23.76
C LEU A 473 -3.67 -2.42 24.94
N GLY A 474 -4.87 -2.77 25.40
CA GLY A 474 -5.53 -2.12 26.54
C GLY A 474 -4.88 -2.35 27.91
N ARG A 475 -3.94 -3.29 28.04
CA ARG A 475 -3.15 -3.49 29.28
C ARG A 475 -1.91 -2.61 29.33
N HIS A 476 -1.41 -2.19 28.17
CA HIS A 476 -0.14 -1.47 28.04
C HIS A 476 -0.37 0.04 28.00
N ARG A 477 -0.11 0.72 29.14
CA ARG A 477 -0.31 2.17 29.35
C ARG A 477 0.42 3.07 28.35
N ASN A 478 1.45 2.55 27.72
CA ASN A 478 2.20 3.27 26.70
C ASN A 478 1.56 3.23 25.30
N THR A 479 0.53 2.41 25.06
CA THR A 479 -0.16 2.35 23.75
C THR A 479 -1.00 3.61 23.52
N LEU A 480 -0.70 4.37 22.47
CA LEU A 480 -1.45 5.59 22.13
C LEU A 480 -2.44 5.38 20.99
N ALA A 481 -2.03 4.64 19.96
CA ALA A 481 -2.83 4.44 18.76
C ALA A 481 -2.58 3.07 18.13
N TRP A 482 -3.63 2.52 17.54
CA TRP A 482 -3.60 1.38 16.62
C TRP A 482 -4.09 1.86 15.25
N ILE A 483 -3.22 1.88 14.25
CA ILE A 483 -3.46 2.45 12.92
C ILE A 483 -3.55 1.32 11.89
N ASN A 484 -4.61 1.31 11.08
CA ASN A 484 -4.89 0.21 10.16
C ASN A 484 -5.61 0.64 8.87
N GLY A 485 -5.87 -0.34 7.99
CA GLY A 485 -6.51 -0.21 6.68
C GLY A 485 -7.70 -1.16 6.53
N HIS A 486 -7.73 -1.92 5.42
CA HIS A 486 -8.60 -3.07 5.14
C HIS A 486 -10.09 -2.75 4.88
N ILE A 487 -10.71 -1.89 5.69
CA ILE A 487 -12.15 -1.58 5.56
C ILE A 487 -12.45 -0.49 4.52
N HIS A 488 -11.40 0.05 3.87
CA HIS A 488 -11.45 1.09 2.84
C HIS A 488 -12.17 2.38 3.28
N ARG A 489 -12.36 2.60 4.59
CA ARG A 489 -13.12 3.72 5.14
C ARG A 489 -12.34 4.43 6.24
N ASN A 490 -12.48 5.75 6.30
CA ASN A 490 -12.04 6.51 7.46
C ASN A 490 -12.97 6.25 8.65
N GLU A 491 -12.42 5.69 9.71
CA GLU A 491 -13.15 5.38 10.94
C GLU A 491 -12.19 5.51 12.12
N ILE A 492 -12.60 6.22 13.17
CA ILE A 492 -11.78 6.39 14.38
C ILE A 492 -12.58 5.95 15.62
N THR A 493 -12.09 4.92 16.28
CA THR A 493 -12.77 4.27 17.41
C THR A 493 -11.98 4.46 18.71
N PRO A 494 -12.58 5.02 19.77
CA PRO A 494 -11.95 5.04 21.09
C PRO A 494 -12.03 3.66 21.74
N HIS A 495 -10.92 3.19 22.31
CA HIS A 495 -10.87 1.95 23.08
C HIS A 495 -10.45 2.25 24.52
N THR A 496 -11.03 1.51 25.46
CA THR A 496 -10.64 1.52 26.87
C THR A 496 -10.44 0.09 27.34
N GLY A 497 -9.22 -0.26 27.72
CA GLY A 497 -8.87 -1.56 28.29
C GLY A 497 -9.46 -1.77 29.69
N ALA A 498 -9.42 -3.02 30.15
CA ALA A 498 -10.00 -3.42 31.44
C ALA A 498 -9.45 -2.62 32.64
N ASP A 499 -8.17 -2.23 32.57
CA ASP A 499 -7.51 -1.46 33.64
C ASP A 499 -7.74 0.05 33.51
N GLY A 500 -8.61 0.49 32.60
CA GLY A 500 -8.94 1.90 32.36
C GLY A 500 -7.97 2.66 31.46
N HIS A 501 -6.93 1.99 30.91
CA HIS A 501 -6.09 2.59 29.87
C HIS A 501 -6.89 2.82 28.60
N ALA A 502 -6.67 3.93 27.92
CA ALA A 502 -7.40 4.24 26.70
C ALA A 502 -6.46 4.60 25.55
N PHE A 503 -6.84 4.20 24.34
CA PHE A 503 -6.09 4.44 23.10
C PHE A 503 -7.05 4.58 21.91
N TRP A 504 -6.56 5.09 20.79
CA TRP A 504 -7.36 5.27 19.57
C TRP A 504 -7.08 4.20 18.54
N GLU A 505 -8.11 3.57 17.98
CA GLU A 505 -8.00 2.84 16.71
C GLU A 505 -8.34 3.79 15.55
N ILE A 506 -7.50 3.83 14.52
CA ILE A 506 -7.56 4.77 13.41
C ILE A 506 -7.46 4.00 12.10
N SER A 507 -8.60 3.85 11.41
CA SER A 507 -8.67 3.29 10.06
C SER A 507 -8.68 4.40 9.02
N THR A 508 -7.98 4.19 7.91
CA THR A 508 -7.89 5.14 6.81
C THR A 508 -8.54 4.57 5.55
N ALA A 509 -9.21 5.44 4.78
CA ALA A 509 -9.82 5.05 3.52
C ALA A 509 -8.76 4.54 2.52
N SER A 510 -9.15 3.61 1.66
CA SER A 510 -8.22 3.06 0.66
C SER A 510 -7.83 4.09 -0.38
N HIS A 511 -6.76 3.78 -1.12
CA HIS A 511 -6.40 4.55 -2.31
C HIS A 511 -7.05 4.01 -3.59
N VAL A 512 -7.59 2.79 -3.54
CA VAL A 512 -8.27 2.18 -4.68
C VAL A 512 -9.70 2.69 -4.91
N ASP A 513 -10.39 3.08 -3.84
CA ASP A 513 -11.76 3.62 -3.89
C ASP A 513 -11.79 5.12 -3.62
N PHE A 514 -12.74 5.83 -4.24
CA PHE A 514 -12.98 7.23 -3.92
C PHE A 514 -13.34 7.39 -2.43
N PRO A 515 -12.77 8.36 -1.69
CA PRO A 515 -11.99 9.52 -2.14
C PRO A 515 -10.46 9.39 -2.26
N GLN A 516 -9.87 8.21 -2.06
CA GLN A 516 -8.42 7.97 -2.23
C GLN A 516 -7.57 8.84 -1.31
N LEU A 517 -7.63 8.58 0.00
CA LEU A 517 -7.07 9.45 1.03
C LEU A 517 -5.89 8.82 1.76
N ALA A 518 -4.82 9.60 1.90
CA ALA A 518 -3.76 9.36 2.88
C ALA A 518 -3.96 10.21 4.14
N ARG A 519 -3.24 9.89 5.20
CA ARG A 519 -3.37 10.56 6.51
C ARG A 519 -1.99 10.97 7.04
N VAL A 520 -1.78 12.25 7.30
CA VAL A 520 -0.67 12.71 8.16
C VAL A 520 -1.07 12.51 9.61
N VAL A 521 -0.19 11.88 10.38
CA VAL A 521 -0.35 11.64 11.82
C VAL A 521 0.72 12.40 12.59
N GLU A 522 0.32 13.14 13.62
CA GLU A 522 1.25 13.89 14.50
C GLU A 522 0.97 13.55 15.96
N LEU A 523 2.00 13.14 16.69
CA LEU A 523 1.95 12.91 18.12
C LEU A 523 2.52 14.13 18.84
N THR A 524 1.80 14.65 19.84
CA THR A 524 2.27 15.79 20.61
C THR A 524 2.05 15.60 22.10
N ASP A 525 3.03 16.03 22.90
CA ASP A 525 2.85 16.26 24.34
C ASP A 525 2.30 17.67 24.54
N ASN A 526 1.09 17.79 25.09
CA ASN A 526 0.45 19.09 25.34
C ASN A 526 1.03 19.84 26.56
N LYS A 527 1.99 19.24 27.28
CA LYS A 527 2.64 19.78 28.48
C LYS A 527 1.66 20.11 29.61
N ASP A 528 0.56 19.35 29.70
CA ASP A 528 -0.48 19.54 30.73
C ASP A 528 -1.06 18.23 31.26
N GLY A 529 -0.33 17.13 31.11
CA GLY A 529 -0.81 15.80 31.46
C GLY A 529 -1.74 15.18 30.40
N THR A 530 -1.83 15.77 29.21
CA THR A 530 -2.48 15.15 28.05
C THR A 530 -1.54 15.01 26.87
N LEU A 531 -1.84 14.05 26.00
CA LEU A 531 -1.25 13.89 24.68
C LEU A 531 -2.31 14.19 23.61
N SER A 532 -1.86 14.48 22.40
CA SER A 532 -2.73 14.54 21.22
C SER A 532 -2.16 13.74 20.07
N VAL A 533 -3.04 12.99 19.41
CA VAL A 533 -2.82 12.39 18.09
C VAL A 533 -3.61 13.21 17.08
N PHE A 534 -2.92 13.97 16.24
CA PHE A 534 -3.56 14.68 15.14
C PHE A 534 -3.66 13.77 13.92
N THR A 535 -4.78 13.87 13.22
CA THR A 535 -4.96 13.27 11.91
C THR A 535 -5.30 14.36 10.92
N THR A 536 -4.62 14.39 9.78
CA THR A 536 -4.90 15.35 8.70
C THR A 536 -4.89 14.61 7.36
N MET A 537 -6.04 14.59 6.68
CA MET A 537 -6.21 13.88 5.42
C MET A 537 -5.56 14.62 4.25
N VAL A 538 -5.11 13.84 3.28
CA VAL A 538 -4.40 14.29 2.09
C VAL A 538 -4.94 13.52 0.87
N GLU A 539 -5.26 14.25 -0.20
CA GLU A 539 -5.58 13.68 -1.52
C GLU A 539 -4.34 13.76 -2.43
N SER A 540 -4.24 12.93 -3.46
CA SER A 540 -3.12 12.96 -4.41
C SER A 540 -2.91 14.34 -5.10
N ALA A 541 -1.74 14.57 -5.69
CA ALA A 541 -1.38 15.85 -6.30
C ALA A 541 -2.15 16.17 -7.59
N ALA A 542 -2.85 15.17 -8.14
CA ALA A 542 -3.63 15.31 -9.37
C ALA A 542 -4.68 16.42 -9.23
N PRO A 543 -4.87 17.26 -10.27
CA PRO A 543 -5.96 18.24 -10.31
C PRO A 543 -7.31 17.61 -9.97
N HIS A 544 -8.18 18.37 -9.29
CA HIS A 544 -9.54 17.89 -9.02
C HIS A 544 -10.40 17.81 -10.28
N ARG A 545 -10.12 18.63 -11.29
CA ARG A 545 -10.80 18.61 -12.59
C ARG A 545 -10.00 17.79 -13.58
N THR A 546 -10.66 16.88 -14.28
CA THR A 546 -10.07 16.16 -15.42
C THR A 546 -10.11 17.01 -16.70
N ASP A 547 -9.18 16.77 -17.62
CA ASP A 547 -9.32 17.06 -19.05
C ASP A 547 -9.24 15.72 -19.79
N PHE A 548 -10.28 15.35 -20.55
CA PHE A 548 -10.34 14.06 -21.23
C PHE A 548 -9.38 13.94 -22.42
N THR A 549 -8.80 15.05 -22.86
CA THR A 549 -7.75 15.05 -23.88
C THR A 549 -6.35 14.94 -23.29
N ASP A 550 -6.20 15.16 -21.97
CA ASP A 550 -4.93 15.02 -21.27
C ASP A 550 -4.71 13.56 -20.86
N LEU A 551 -4.05 12.82 -21.75
CA LEU A 551 -3.61 11.45 -21.48
C LEU A 551 -2.17 11.39 -20.92
N SER A 552 -1.66 12.47 -20.30
CA SER A 552 -0.40 12.44 -19.55
C SER A 552 -0.53 11.67 -18.23
N GLN A 553 0.58 11.38 -17.55
CA GLN A 553 0.55 10.76 -16.21
C GLN A 553 -0.32 11.55 -15.23
N THR A 554 -0.25 12.88 -15.24
CA THR A 554 -1.04 13.76 -14.38
C THR A 554 -2.52 13.74 -14.77
N GLY A 555 -2.84 13.81 -16.06
CA GLY A 555 -4.20 13.73 -16.57
C GLY A 555 -4.87 12.39 -16.23
N LEU A 556 -4.14 11.28 -16.40
CA LEU A 556 -4.58 9.94 -16.01
C LEU A 556 -4.78 9.79 -14.50
N ALA A 557 -3.92 10.39 -13.67
CA ALA A 557 -4.10 10.40 -12.21
C ALA A 557 -5.34 11.24 -11.78
N ALA A 558 -5.68 12.31 -12.50
CA ALA A 558 -6.93 13.03 -12.27
C ALA A 558 -8.15 12.20 -12.68
N LEU A 559 -8.06 11.53 -13.83
CA LEU A 559 -9.09 10.63 -14.33
C LEU A 559 -9.30 9.42 -13.42
N TYR A 560 -8.25 8.88 -12.79
CA TYR A 560 -8.34 7.82 -11.77
C TYR A 560 -9.33 8.18 -10.66
N ARG A 561 -9.23 9.41 -10.13
CA ARG A 561 -10.12 9.92 -9.09
C ARG A 561 -11.55 10.14 -9.60
N GLU A 562 -11.71 10.67 -10.80
CA GLU A 562 -13.04 10.94 -11.37
C GLU A 562 -13.76 9.64 -11.76
N LEU A 563 -13.05 8.65 -12.31
CA LEU A 563 -13.59 7.33 -12.61
C LEU A 563 -13.95 6.58 -11.33
N SER A 564 -13.12 6.64 -10.27
CA SER A 564 -13.44 5.99 -9.00
C SER A 564 -14.69 6.56 -8.34
N PHE A 565 -14.88 7.87 -8.42
CA PHE A 565 -16.10 8.51 -7.94
C PHE A 565 -17.36 8.06 -8.69
N ASN A 566 -17.23 7.86 -10.01
CA ASN A 566 -18.34 7.51 -10.89
C ASN A 566 -18.52 6.00 -11.06
N ALA A 567 -17.63 5.18 -10.48
CA ALA A 567 -17.66 3.75 -10.64
C ALA A 567 -19.06 3.21 -10.29
N PRO A 568 -19.68 2.40 -11.15
CA PRO A 568 -20.96 1.78 -10.86
C PRO A 568 -20.98 1.08 -9.50
N GLY A 569 -21.89 1.48 -8.60
CA GLY A 569 -21.94 0.96 -7.23
C GLY A 569 -20.99 1.64 -6.24
N ALA A 570 -20.20 2.64 -6.67
CA ALA A 570 -19.28 3.36 -5.77
C ALA A 570 -19.97 3.79 -4.48
N ARG A 571 -19.35 3.43 -3.36
CA ARG A 571 -19.78 3.87 -2.03
C ARG A 571 -19.45 5.34 -1.84
N THR A 572 -20.35 6.07 -1.20
CA THR A 572 -20.23 7.52 -0.98
C THR A 572 -19.88 7.88 0.46
N ASP A 573 -19.77 6.88 1.34
CA ASP A 573 -19.55 7.01 2.78
C ASP A 573 -18.11 6.65 3.21
N LEU A 574 -17.26 6.19 2.29
CA LEU A 574 -15.86 5.79 2.57
C LEU A 574 -15.00 6.93 3.11
N ALA A 575 -15.35 8.18 2.79
CA ALA A 575 -14.69 9.35 3.37
C ALA A 575 -14.82 9.44 4.91
N GLY A 576 -15.72 8.67 5.53
CA GLY A 576 -16.02 8.73 6.97
C GLY A 576 -16.75 10.00 7.39
N GLY A 577 -17.06 10.13 8.68
CA GLY A 577 -17.67 11.33 9.25
C GLY A 577 -16.66 12.46 9.49
N THR A 578 -17.15 13.64 9.91
CA THR A 578 -16.28 14.75 10.32
C THR A 578 -15.36 14.38 11.50
N ARG A 579 -15.76 13.39 12.31
CA ARG A 579 -15.02 12.86 13.46
C ARG A 579 -14.00 11.78 13.09
N ASP A 580 -13.89 11.41 11.82
CA ASP A 580 -12.98 10.35 11.35
C ASP A 580 -11.88 10.87 10.40
N ARG A 581 -12.02 12.13 9.96
CA ARG A 581 -11.16 12.80 8.97
C ARG A 581 -10.03 13.60 9.62
N ASN A 582 -10.17 14.93 9.64
CA ASN A 582 -9.22 15.86 10.24
C ASN A 582 -9.53 15.99 11.73
N THR A 583 -8.70 15.43 12.60
CA THR A 583 -9.00 15.39 14.04
C THR A 583 -7.83 15.78 14.92
N GLU A 584 -8.15 16.21 16.13
CA GLU A 584 -7.28 16.18 17.30
C GLU A 584 -7.86 15.15 18.28
N LEU A 585 -7.18 14.03 18.46
CA LEU A 585 -7.58 12.95 19.34
C LEU A 585 -6.84 13.10 20.67
N VAL A 586 -7.54 13.38 21.76
CA VAL A 586 -6.91 13.69 23.07
C VAL A 586 -6.82 12.45 23.93
N LEU A 587 -5.68 12.25 24.59
CA LEU A 587 -5.39 11.14 25.51
C LEU A 587 -4.84 11.68 26.83
N LYS A 588 -4.96 10.92 27.91
CA LYS A 588 -4.20 11.20 29.14
C LYS A 588 -2.72 10.86 28.92
N LYS A 589 -1.83 11.61 29.55
CA LYS A 589 -0.40 11.30 29.60
C LYS A 589 -0.12 10.57 30.91
N GLY A 590 0.13 9.26 30.84
CA GLY A 590 0.38 8.38 31.99
C GLY A 590 -0.89 7.73 32.51
#